data_AF-A0A7C6AT68-F1
#
_entry.id   AF-A0A7C6AT68-F1
#
_cell.length_a   1.000
_cell.length_b   1.000
_cell.length_c   1.000
_cell.angle_alpha   90.00
_cell.angle_beta   90.00
_cell.angle_gamma   90.00
#
_symmetry.space_group_name_H-M   'P 1'
#
loop_
_entity.id
_entity.type
_entity.pdbx_description
1 polymer ?
#
loop_
_entity_poly.entity_id
_entity_poly.type
_entity_poly.pdbx_seq_one_letter_code
_entity_poly.pdbx_strand_id
1 'polypeptide(L)' 'MNAAVITIGKEILIGQITDTNAAFIGQKLTETGLEVVRMITV' A
#
# COMPACT_ATOMS: atom_id res chain seq x y z
N MET A 1 -7.47 -3.31 15.03
CA MET A 1 -6.19 -2.56 14.96
C MET A 1 -6.08 -2.06 13.53
N ASN A 2 -5.74 -0.78 13.35
CA ASN A 2 -5.78 -0.14 12.04
C ASN A 2 -4.37 -0.11 11.45
N ALA A 3 -4.25 -0.37 10.15
CA ALA A 3 -3.00 -0.34 9.42
C ALA A 3 -3.04 0.69 8.28
N ALA A 4 -1.87 1.21 7.93
CA ALA A 4 -1.67 2.04 6.75
C ALA A 4 -0.46 1.55 5.96
N VAL A 5 -0.53 1.62 4.63
CA VAL A 5 0.58 1.31 3.74
C VAL A 5 1.08 2.60 3.09
N ILE A 6 2.38 2.87 3.22
CA ILE A 6 3.02 4.05 2.63
C ILE A 6 4.05 3.56 1.62
N THR A 7 3.81 3.86 0.35
CA THR A 7 4.75 3.60 -0.74
C THR A 7 5.61 4.82 -0.95
N ILE A 8 6.93 4.65 -0.97
CA ILE A 8 7.89 5.72 -1.27
C ILE A 8 8.43 5.44 -2.67
N GLY A 9 8.18 6.35 -3.61
CA GLY A 9 8.62 6.16 -4.99
C GLY A 9 8.07 7.23 -5.92
N LYS A 10 8.96 8.05 -6.48
CA LYS A 10 8.58 9.13 -7.39
C LYS A 10 7.94 8.58 -8.66
N GLU A 11 8.49 7.51 -9.20
CA GLU A 11 8.03 6.79 -10.38
C GLU A 11 6.61 6.22 -10.20
N ILE A 12 6.26 5.80 -9.00
CA ILE A 12 4.89 5.39 -8.66
C ILE A 12 3.99 6.63 -8.51
N LEU A 13 4.49 7.65 -7.81
CA LEU A 13 3.76 8.91 -7.59
C LEU A 13 3.37 9.59 -8.91
N ILE A 14 4.24 9.56 -9.92
CA ILE A 14 3.98 10.16 -11.24
C ILE A 14 3.36 9.18 -12.25
N GLY A 15 3.03 7.95 -11.83
CA GLY A 15 2.35 6.96 -12.65
C GLY A 15 3.21 6.31 -13.75
N GLN A 16 4.53 6.38 -13.66
CA GLN A 16 5.44 5.62 -14.54
C GLN A 16 5.41 4.12 -14.23
N ILE A 17 5.20 3.76 -12.95
CA ILE A 17 5.13 2.37 -12.48
C ILE A 17 3.86 2.18 -11.64
N THR A 18 3.15 1.07 -11.85
CA THR A 18 2.00 0.69 -11.02
C THR A 18 2.46 0.22 -9.64
N ASP A 19 1.81 0.71 -8.58
CA ASP A 19 2.07 0.27 -7.20
C ASP A 19 1.51 -1.14 -6.92
N THR A 20 2.27 -2.17 -7.27
CA THR A 20 1.93 -3.57 -6.95
C THR A 20 2.29 -3.95 -5.51
N ASN A 21 3.21 -3.21 -4.89
CA ASN A 21 3.68 -3.47 -3.53
C ASN A 21 2.58 -3.17 -2.50
N ALA A 22 1.91 -2.02 -2.63
CA ALA A 22 0.81 -1.68 -1.73
C ALA A 22 -0.34 -2.68 -1.79
N ALA A 23 -0.65 -3.19 -3.00
CA ALA A 23 -1.66 -4.22 -3.20
C ALA A 23 -1.29 -5.53 -2.50
N PHE A 24 -0.05 -6.02 -2.69
CA PHE A 24 0.43 -7.24 -2.05
C PHE A 24 0.43 -7.12 -0.51
N ILE A 25 0.97 -6.02 0.02
CA ILE A 25 1.03 -5.78 1.47
C ILE A 25 -0.38 -5.66 2.04
N GLY A 26 -1.28 -4.94 1.37
CA GLY A 26 -2.67 -4.78 1.82
C GLY A 26 -3.41 -6.10 1.92
N GLN A 27 -3.21 -7.00 0.94
CA GLN A 27 -3.77 -8.34 0.97
C GLN A 27 -3.22 -9.14 2.16
N LYS A 28 -1.91 -9.12 2.39
CA LYS A 28 -1.29 -9.84 3.51
C LYS A 28 -1.72 -9.32 4.86
N LEU A 29 -1.86 -8.02 5.04
CA LEU A 29 -2.40 -7.44 6.27
C LEU A 29 -3.85 -7.88 6.51
N THR A 30 -4.68 -7.88 5.47
CA THR A 30 -6.06 -8.34 5.55
C THR A 30 -6.14 -9.83 5.92
N GLU A 31 -5.29 -10.68 5.34
CA GLU A 31 -5.17 -12.11 5.69
C GLU A 31 -4.80 -12.32 7.18
N THR A 32 -4.04 -11.40 7.78
CA THR A 32 -3.70 -11.44 9.22
C THR A 32 -4.78 -10.88 10.15
N GLY A 33 -5.92 -10.43 9.61
CA GLY A 33 -7.02 -9.85 10.37
C GLY A 33 -6.86 -8.36 10.68
N LEU A 34 -5.92 -7.67 10.03
CA LEU A 34 -5.73 -6.23 10.13
C LEU A 34 -6.51 -5.50 9.04
N GLU A 35 -7.19 -4.41 9.42
CA GLU A 35 -7.88 -3.54 8.48
C GLU A 35 -6.92 -2.46 7.98
N VAL A 36 -6.69 -2.41 6.66
CA VAL A 36 -5.91 -1.34 6.02
C VAL A 36 -6.84 -0.18 5.71
N VAL A 37 -6.77 0.87 6.53
CA VAL A 37 -7.67 2.03 6.44
C VAL A 37 -7.15 3.12 5.50
N ARG A 38 -5.88 3.01 5.08
CA ARG A 38 -5.25 4.00 4.18
C ARG A 38 -4.08 3.42 3.40
N MET A 39 -3.98 3.82 2.14
CA MET A 39 -2.80 3.61 1.29
C MET A 39 -2.39 4.96 0.71
N ILE A 40 -1.09 5.29 0.78
CA ILE A 40 -0.55 6.59 0.33
C ILE A 40 0.74 6.33 -0.43
N THR A 41 0.95 7.05 -1.52
CA THR A 41 2.25 7.13 -2.21
C THR A 41 2.87 8.51 -1.97
N VAL A 42 4.17 8.54 -1.66
CA VAL A 42 4.97 9.76 -1.44
C VAL A 42 6.24 9.77 -2.28
#